data_AF-A0A378XYV9-F1
#
_entry.id   AF-A0A378XYV9-F1
#
_cell.length_a   1.000
_cell.length_b   1.000
_cell.length_c   1.000
_cell.angle_alpha   90.00
_cell.angle_beta   90.00
_cell.angle_gamma   90.00
#
_symmetry.space_group_name_H-M   'P 1'
#
loop_
_entity.id
_entity.type
_entity.pdbx_description
1 polymer ?
#
loop_
_entity_poly.entity_id
_entity_poly.type
_entity_poly.pdbx_seq_one_letter_code
_entity_poly.pdbx_strand_id
1 'polypeptide(L)'
;MLSVSVDEKEAFQLVKSKIAEVLKEADVEYVFWDAAELKRRTCMSWNFIQEQFFYHPGFPKRKVGSKWYFPARETREFLENWLLEQSY
;
A
#
# COMPACT_ATOMS: atom_id res chain seq x y z
N MET A 1 20.41 -23.67 39.07
CA MET A 1 19.39 -22.77 38.49
C MET A 1 20.09 -21.83 37.53
N LEU A 2 19.72 -21.81 36.25
CA LEU A 2 20.28 -20.87 35.27
C LEU A 2 19.54 -19.53 35.43
N SER A 3 20.22 -18.49 35.92
CA SER A 3 19.67 -17.13 35.93
C SER A 3 19.84 -16.53 34.55
N VAL A 4 18.76 -16.46 33.78
CA VAL A 4 18.73 -15.71 32.53
C VAL A 4 18.56 -14.24 32.91
N SER A 5 19.67 -13.50 32.92
CA SER A 5 19.68 -12.04 33.02
C SER A 5 19.49 -11.49 31.61
N VAL A 6 18.29 -11.02 31.29
CA VAL A 6 18.06 -10.33 30.02
C VAL A 6 18.73 -8.95 30.12
N ASP A 7 19.70 -8.68 29.25
CA ASP A 7 20.27 -7.35 29.13
C ASP A 7 19.22 -6.43 28.49
N GLU A 8 18.60 -5.59 29.33
CA GLU A 8 17.56 -4.65 28.91
C GLU A 8 18.03 -3.71 27.79
N LYS A 9 19.34 -3.42 27.68
CA LYS A 9 19.87 -2.62 26.59
C LYS A 9 19.85 -3.38 25.27
N GLU A 10 20.20 -4.66 25.26
CA GLU A 10 20.15 -5.47 24.03
C GLU A 10 18.70 -5.66 23.57
N ALA A 11 17.78 -5.90 24.50
CA ALA A 11 16.35 -5.99 24.20
C ALA A 11 15.82 -4.69 23.58
N PHE A 12 16.20 -3.53 24.13
CA PHE A 12 15.79 -2.23 23.59
C PHE A 12 16.37 -1.95 22.19
N GLN A 13 17.62 -2.31 21.94
CA GLN A 13 18.23 -2.16 20.61
C GLN A 13 17.57 -3.06 19.57
N LEU A 14 17.20 -4.29 19.94
CA LEU A 14 16.48 -5.21 19.06
C LEU A 14 15.09 -4.67 18.68
N VAL A 15 14.36 -4.10 19.65
CA VAL A 15 13.06 -3.47 19.38
C VAL A 15 13.23 -2.25 18.47
N LYS A 16 14.22 -1.40 18.75
CA LYS A 16 14.49 -0.20 17.94
C LYS A 16 14.86 -0.54 16.50
N SER A 17 15.67 -1.59 16.28
CA SER A 17 16.04 -2.02 14.93
C SER A 17 14.86 -2.61 14.17
N LYS A 18 13.99 -3.38 14.83
CA LYS A 18 12.76 -3.92 14.23
C LYS A 18 11.78 -2.82 13.83
N ILE A 19 11.61 -1.81 14.70
CA ILE A 19 10.77 -0.64 14.40
C ILE A 19 11.35 0.14 13.20
N ALA A 20 12.66 0.35 13.15
CA ALA A 20 13.31 1.02 12.03
C ALA A 20 13.19 0.24 10.72
N GLU A 21 13.26 -1.10 10.75
CA GLU A 21 13.06 -1.98 9.60
C GLU A 21 11.63 -1.86 9.06
N VAL A 22 10.63 -1.97 9.94
CA VAL A 22 9.20 -1.80 9.59
C VAL A 22 8.91 -0.40 9.03
N LEU A 23 9.51 0.65 9.63
CA LEU A 23 9.34 2.02 9.14
C LEU A 23 10.03 2.24 7.78
N LYS A 24 11.17 1.59 7.52
CA LYS A 24 11.89 1.68 6.25
C LYS A 24 11.14 0.99 5.11
N GLU A 25 10.37 -0.06 5.42
CA GLU A 25 9.44 -0.69 4.48
C GLU A 25 8.17 0.16 4.24
N ALA A 26 7.77 0.96 5.24
CA ALA A 26 6.61 1.84 5.15
C ALA A 26 6.84 3.09 4.27
N ASP A 27 8.10 3.52 4.08
CA ASP A 27 8.43 4.85 3.54
C ASP A 27 8.77 4.90 2.04
N VAL A 28 8.36 3.89 1.24
CA VAL A 28 8.33 4.02 -0.23
C VAL A 28 6.93 4.39 -0.67
N GLU A 29 6.44 5.54 -0.21
CA GLU A 29 5.19 6.11 -0.71
C GLU A 29 5.46 6.70 -2.10
N TYR A 30 5.20 5.91 -3.14
CA TYR A 30 5.22 6.41 -4.52
C TYR A 30 4.31 7.64 -4.64
N VAL A 31 4.74 8.67 -5.37
CA VAL A 31 3.88 9.81 -5.70
C VAL A 31 2.71 9.38 -6.60
N PHE A 32 2.97 8.44 -7.52
CA PHE A 32 1.98 7.86 -8.40
C PHE A 32 2.25 6.37 -8.63
N TRP A 33 1.17 5.61 -8.84
CA TRP A 33 1.23 4.24 -9.33
C TRP A 33 1.07 4.22 -10.84
N ASP A 34 1.73 3.28 -11.50
CA ASP A 34 1.35 2.88 -12.85
C ASP A 34 0.35 1.70 -12.79
N ALA A 35 -0.06 1.19 -13.95
CA ALA A 35 -0.98 0.05 -14.00
C ALA A 35 -0.40 -1.24 -13.41
N ALA A 36 0.93 -1.41 -13.42
CA ALA A 36 1.56 -2.59 -12.83
C ALA A 36 1.52 -2.52 -11.30
N GLU A 37 1.85 -1.35 -10.74
CA GLU A 37 1.81 -1.11 -9.30
C GLU A 37 0.37 -1.13 -8.77
N LEU A 38 -0.60 -0.57 -9.50
CA LEU A 38 -2.02 -0.65 -9.12
C LEU A 38 -2.47 -2.11 -8.97
N LYS A 39 -2.19 -2.97 -9.95
CA LYS A 39 -2.48 -4.42 -9.87
C LYS A 39 -1.79 -5.08 -8.67
N ARG A 40 -0.52 -4.75 -8.43
CA ARG A 40 0.25 -5.31 -7.32
C ARG A 40 -0.34 -4.91 -5.97
N ARG A 41 -0.79 -3.67 -5.82
CA ARG A 41 -1.35 -3.13 -4.57
C ARG A 41 -2.76 -3.63 -4.29
N THR A 42 -3.59 -3.82 -5.31
CA THR A 42 -4.96 -4.32 -5.15
C THR A 42 -5.06 -5.83 -5.17
N CYS A 43 -4.00 -6.53 -5.60
CA CYS A 43 -4.01 -7.98 -5.88
C CYS A 43 -5.05 -8.39 -6.94
N MET A 44 -5.44 -7.46 -7.83
CA MET A 44 -6.46 -7.68 -8.85
C MET A 44 -5.86 -7.81 -10.24
N SER A 45 -6.53 -8.59 -11.10
CA SER A 45 -6.24 -8.59 -12.53
C SER A 45 -6.65 -7.26 -13.17
N TRP A 46 -6.04 -6.92 -14.31
CA TRP A 46 -6.39 -5.69 -15.02
C TRP A 46 -7.86 -5.67 -15.44
N ASN A 47 -8.37 -6.80 -15.95
CA ASN A 47 -9.75 -6.92 -16.40
C ASN A 47 -10.72 -6.68 -15.23
N PHE A 48 -10.44 -7.27 -14.07
CA PHE A 48 -11.27 -7.06 -12.89
C PHE A 48 -11.24 -5.59 -12.43
N ILE A 49 -10.08 -4.93 -12.42
CA ILE A 49 -9.99 -3.49 -12.14
C ILE A 49 -10.86 -2.68 -13.11
N GLN A 50 -10.83 -3.03 -14.40
CA GLN A 50 -11.63 -2.38 -15.44
C GLN A 50 -13.13 -2.55 -15.21
N GLU A 51 -13.57 -3.76 -14.85
CA GLU A 51 -14.97 -4.10 -14.57
C GLU A 51 -15.49 -3.42 -13.30
N GLN A 52 -14.65 -3.31 -12.27
CA GLN A 52 -15.10 -2.85 -10.96
C GLN A 52 -15.14 -1.33 -10.82
N PHE A 53 -14.01 -0.65 -11.00
CA PHE A 53 -13.90 0.76 -10.61
C PHE A 53 -13.10 1.63 -11.58
N PHE A 54 -12.40 1.05 -12.56
CA PHE A 54 -11.55 1.85 -13.43
C PHE A 54 -12.34 2.95 -14.14
N TYR A 55 -13.54 2.65 -14.62
CA TYR A 55 -14.38 3.62 -15.33
C TYR A 55 -15.26 4.48 -14.41
N HIS A 56 -15.15 4.30 -13.10
CA HIS A 56 -15.87 5.12 -12.14
C HIS A 56 -15.43 6.60 -12.29
N PRO A 57 -16.37 7.56 -12.37
CA PRO A 57 -16.03 8.97 -12.60
C PRO A 57 -15.16 9.57 -11.49
N GLY A 58 -15.28 9.05 -10.26
CA GLY A 58 -14.47 9.45 -9.12
C GLY A 58 -13.10 8.78 -9.02
N PHE A 59 -12.78 7.79 -9.87
CA PHE A 59 -11.50 7.07 -9.75
C PHE A 59 -10.32 7.96 -10.21
N PRO A 60 -9.34 8.26 -9.34
CA PRO A 60 -8.27 9.21 -9.65
C PRO A 60 -7.26 8.59 -10.62
N LYS A 61 -7.40 8.94 -11.90
CA LYS A 61 -6.50 8.50 -12.98
C LYS A 61 -6.17 9.62 -13.96
N ARG A 62 -4.96 9.59 -14.50
CA ARG A 62 -4.51 10.47 -15.60
C ARG A 62 -3.72 9.68 -16.63
N LYS A 63 -3.96 9.97 -17.90
CA LYS A 63 -3.20 9.40 -19.01
C LYS A 63 -2.11 10.38 -19.43
N VAL A 64 -0.86 9.93 -19.43
CA VAL A 64 0.29 10.71 -19.92
C VAL A 64 0.93 9.91 -21.05
N GLY A 65 0.78 10.40 -22.29
CA GLY A 65 1.13 9.64 -23.49
C GLY A 65 0.33 8.33 -23.59
N SER A 66 1.03 7.21 -23.58
CA SER A 66 0.42 5.87 -23.63
C SER A 66 0.16 5.24 -22.26
N LYS A 67 0.65 5.85 -21.16
CA LYS A 67 0.61 5.24 -19.82
C LYS A 67 -0.45 5.88 -18.93
N TRP A 68 -1.01 5.05 -18.04
CA TRP A 68 -1.90 5.49 -16.97
C TRP A 68 -1.12 5.67 -15.67
N TYR A 69 -1.43 6.76 -14.98
CA TYR A 69 -0.89 7.09 -13.67
C TYR A 69 -2.02 7.39 -12.69
N PHE A 70 -1.81 6.95 -11.45
CA PHE A 70 -2.77 7.02 -10.36
C PHE A 70 -2.09 7.70 -9.16
N PRO A 71 -2.49 8.92 -8.75
CA PRO A 71 -1.94 9.56 -7.55
C PRO A 71 -2.12 8.66 -6.34
N ALA A 72 -1.03 8.25 -5.68
CA ALA A 72 -1.06 7.10 -4.79
C ALA A 72 -1.97 7.30 -3.57
N ARG A 73 -1.98 8.52 -3.00
CA ARG A 73 -2.77 8.85 -1.81
C ARG A 73 -4.26 8.84 -2.12
N GLU A 74 -4.66 9.59 -3.14
CA GLU A 74 -6.05 9.72 -3.58
C GLU A 74 -6.59 8.38 -4.08
N THR A 75 -5.75 7.59 -4.75
CA THR A 75 -6.14 6.25 -5.21
C THR A 75 -6.38 5.31 -4.02
N ARG A 76 -5.55 5.36 -2.98
CA ARG A 76 -5.76 4.58 -1.76
C ARG A 76 -7.07 4.95 -1.08
N GLU A 77 -7.30 6.25 -0.86
CA GLU A 77 -8.54 6.75 -0.24
C GLU A 77 -9.79 6.34 -1.04
N PHE A 78 -9.73 6.44 -2.37
CA PHE A 78 -10.81 5.99 -3.24
C PHE A 78 -11.08 4.48 -3.06
N LEU A 79 -10.03 3.64 -3.07
CA LEU A 79 -10.17 2.19 -3.01
C LEU A 79 -10.71 1.72 -1.66
N GLU A 80 -10.33 2.36 -0.56
CA GLU A 80 -10.85 2.07 0.77
C GLU A 80 -12.36 2.36 0.85
N ASN A 81 -12.80 3.51 0.33
CA ASN A 81 -14.22 3.85 0.27
C ASN A 81 -15.00 2.91 -0.66
N TRP A 82 -14.46 2.67 -1.87
CA TRP A 82 -15.07 1.76 -2.83
C TRP A 82 -15.27 0.36 -2.25
N LEU A 83 -14.32 -0.15 -1.45
CA LEU A 83 -14.45 -1.46 -0.82
C LEU A 83 -15.59 -1.52 0.22
N LEU A 84 -15.78 -0.44 0.99
CA LEU A 84 -16.86 -0.34 1.99
C LEU A 84 -18.26 -0.26 1.35
N GLU A 85 -18.35 0.20 0.11
CA GLU A 85 -19.60 0.30 -0.65
C GLU A 85 -20.05 -1.05 -1.25
N GLN A 86 -19.18 -2.07 -1.27
CA GLN A 86 -19.52 -3.36 -1.87
C GLN A 86 -20.48 -4.15 -0.95
N SER A 87 -21.67 -4.48 -1.46
CA SER A 87 -22.62 -5.38 -0.80
C SER A 87 -22.32 -6.85 -1.12
N TYR A 88 -22.54 -7.75 -0.16
CA TYR A 88 -22.42 -9.21 -0.30
C TYR A 88 -23.66 -9.84 -0.94
#